data_AF-A0A2V5X4S9-F1
#
_entry.id   AF-A0A2V5X4S9-F1
#
_cell.length_a   1.000
_cell.length_b   1.000
_cell.length_c   1.000
_cell.angle_alpha   90.00
_cell.angle_beta   90.00
_cell.angle_gamma   90.00
#
_symmetry.space_group_name_H-M   'P 1'
#
loop_
_entity.id
_entity.type
_entity.pdbx_description
1 polymer ?
#
loop_
_entity_poly.entity_id
_entity_poly.type
_entity_poly.pdbx_seq_one_letter_code
_entity_poly.pdbx_strand_id
1 'polypeptide(L)'
;MNRDQILLGDGSGEILKLCAETFTGPKQQGTLVVGDPTFEAIINNASANGAEVVKVPLTGTFSHDLPKMAAGAKEGLIYVCNPNNPTASITPKNEVRDFITKTPRQTMILVDEAYFHYADSPDYESVIPLVTDHPNLIVSRTFSKIYGMAGLRCGYCVAQR
;
A
#
# COMPACT_ATOMS: atom_id res chain seq x y z
N MET A 1 6.84 7.19 -16.98
CA MET A 1 5.41 6.94 -16.72
C MET A 1 4.62 7.10 -18.00
N ASN A 2 3.74 6.15 -18.34
CA ASN A 2 2.82 6.24 -19.48
C ASN A 2 1.36 6.06 -19.01
N ARG A 3 0.39 6.27 -19.91
CA ARG A 3 -1.04 6.14 -19.59
C ARG A 3 -1.43 4.73 -19.16
N ASP A 4 -0.80 3.70 -19.73
CA ASP A 4 -1.09 2.29 -19.44
C ASP A 4 -0.68 1.89 -18.01
N GLN A 5 0.13 2.70 -17.32
CA GLN A 5 0.53 2.49 -15.93
C GLN A 5 -0.47 3.07 -14.93
N ILE A 6 -1.56 3.70 -15.38
CA ILE A 6 -2.53 4.36 -14.51
C ILE A 6 -3.88 3.67 -14.62
N LEU A 7 -4.39 3.21 -13.48
CA LEU A 7 -5.77 2.74 -13.33
C LEU A 7 -6.54 3.71 -12.44
N LEU A 8 -7.71 4.15 -12.90
CA LEU A 8 -8.63 4.97 -12.11
C LEU A 8 -9.59 4.08 -11.31
N GLY A 9 -10.06 4.59 -10.17
CA GLY A 9 -11.12 3.95 -9.39
C GLY A 9 -11.98 4.95 -8.62
N ASP A 10 -13.07 4.44 -8.03
CA ASP A 10 -14.03 5.14 -7.16
C ASP A 10 -13.38 5.54 -5.81
N GLY A 11 -12.40 6.44 -5.89
CA GLY A 11 -11.43 6.68 -4.82
C GLY A 11 -10.36 5.59 -4.69
N SER A 12 -9.38 5.82 -3.82
CA SER A 12 -8.37 4.77 -3.51
C SER A 12 -8.98 3.54 -2.85
N GLY A 13 -10.16 3.65 -2.24
CA GLY A 13 -10.86 2.52 -1.62
C GLY A 13 -11.17 1.38 -2.59
N GLU A 14 -11.61 1.68 -3.81
CA GLU A 14 -11.84 0.65 -4.84
C GLU A 14 -10.54 -0.05 -5.23
N ILE A 15 -9.45 0.71 -5.36
CA ILE A 15 -8.12 0.16 -5.66
C ILE A 15 -7.64 -0.78 -4.55
N LEU A 16 -7.80 -0.38 -3.28
CA LEU A 16 -7.45 -1.20 -2.12
C LEU A 16 -8.25 -2.52 -2.13
N LYS A 17 -9.55 -2.45 -2.44
CA LYS A 17 -10.42 -3.61 -2.59
C LYS A 17 -9.95 -4.54 -3.72
N LEU A 18 -9.70 -3.98 -4.91
CA LEU A 18 -9.24 -4.75 -6.07
C LEU A 18 -7.90 -5.45 -5.80
N CYS A 19 -6.96 -4.78 -5.12
CA CYS A 19 -5.69 -5.37 -4.75
C CYS A 19 -5.87 -6.53 -3.76
N ALA A 20 -6.70 -6.34 -2.72
CA ALA A 20 -7.00 -7.41 -1.77
C ALA A 20 -7.67 -8.62 -2.47
N GLU A 21 -8.68 -8.39 -3.31
CA GLU A 21 -9.35 -9.46 -4.06
C GLU A 21 -8.42 -10.21 -5.01
N THR A 22 -7.56 -9.47 -5.73
CA THR A 22 -6.71 -10.05 -6.77
C THR A 22 -5.56 -10.86 -6.18
N PHE A 23 -4.91 -10.34 -5.14
CA PHE A 23 -3.66 -10.91 -4.64
C PHE A 23 -3.82 -11.79 -3.40
N THR A 24 -4.96 -11.71 -2.69
CA THR A 24 -5.22 -12.54 -1.51
C THR A 24 -6.51 -13.34 -1.62
N GLY A 25 -7.14 -13.36 -2.81
CA GLY A 25 -8.38 -14.11 -3.04
C GLY A 25 -8.19 -15.63 -3.06
N PRO A 26 -9.30 -16.40 -3.09
CA PRO A 26 -9.28 -17.86 -2.97
C PRO A 26 -8.41 -18.61 -3.99
N LYS A 27 -8.16 -18.00 -5.15
CA LYS A 27 -7.31 -18.58 -6.20
C LYS A 27 -5.81 -18.40 -5.93
N GLN A 28 -5.44 -17.34 -5.20
CA GLN A 28 -4.05 -16.97 -4.96
C GLN A 28 -3.52 -17.55 -3.64
N GLN A 29 -4.40 -17.85 -2.67
CA GLN A 29 -4.06 -18.38 -1.33
C GLN A 29 -2.97 -17.57 -0.58
N GLY A 30 -2.66 -16.35 -1.03
CA GLY A 30 -1.63 -15.49 -0.45
C GLY A 30 -2.13 -14.76 0.80
N THR A 31 -1.20 -14.35 1.65
CA THR A 31 -1.51 -13.61 2.89
C THR A 31 -1.62 -12.11 2.59
N LEU A 32 -2.50 -11.41 3.33
CA LEU A 32 -2.40 -9.96 3.47
C LEU A 32 -1.51 -9.65 4.67
N VAL A 33 -0.42 -8.90 4.47
CA VAL A 33 0.41 -8.40 5.57
C VAL A 33 0.23 -6.89 5.71
N VAL A 34 -0.02 -6.44 6.94
CA VAL A 34 -0.25 -5.02 7.27
C VAL A 34 0.49 -4.60 8.54
N GLY A 35 0.80 -3.31 8.66
CA GLY A 35 1.14 -2.70 9.96
C GLY A 35 -0.09 -2.60 10.88
N ASP A 36 0.09 -2.64 12.19
CA ASP A 36 -0.99 -2.56 13.18
C ASP A 36 -0.67 -1.51 14.27
N PRO A 37 -1.46 -0.43 14.38
CA PRO A 37 -2.65 -0.11 13.58
C PRO A 37 -2.35 0.47 12.18
N THR A 38 -3.23 0.21 11.22
CA THR A 38 -3.27 0.91 9.91
C THR A 38 -4.71 1.08 9.43
N PHE A 39 -4.90 1.61 8.21
CA PHE A 39 -6.21 1.81 7.62
C PHE A 39 -6.95 0.49 7.39
N GLU A 40 -8.12 0.38 8.02
CA GLU A 40 -8.86 -0.86 8.22
C GLU A 40 -9.56 -1.38 6.96
N ALA A 41 -9.81 -0.53 5.97
CA ALA A 41 -10.61 -0.90 4.79
C ALA A 41 -9.99 -2.08 4.01
N ILE A 42 -8.67 -2.11 3.84
CA ILE A 42 -8.02 -3.22 3.12
C ILE A 42 -8.06 -4.54 3.91
N ILE A 43 -7.96 -4.46 5.25
CA ILE A 43 -8.11 -5.60 6.14
C ILE A 43 -9.51 -6.18 5.99
N ASN A 44 -10.53 -5.32 6.04
CA ASN A 44 -11.93 -5.73 5.90
C ASN A 44 -12.19 -6.40 4.54
N ASN A 45 -11.66 -5.82 3.45
CA ASN A 45 -11.81 -6.40 2.11
C ASN A 45 -11.11 -7.77 2.01
N ALA A 46 -9.87 -7.90 2.50
CA ALA A 46 -9.14 -9.16 2.46
C ALA A 46 -9.81 -10.26 3.31
N SER A 47 -10.25 -9.91 4.53
CA SER A 47 -10.99 -10.85 5.40
C SER A 47 -12.32 -11.28 4.79
N ALA A 48 -13.05 -10.37 4.13
CA ALA A 48 -14.29 -10.72 3.42
C ALA A 48 -14.05 -11.72 2.27
N ASN A 49 -12.84 -11.75 1.70
CA ASN A 49 -12.42 -12.71 0.69
C ASN A 49 -11.87 -14.02 1.27
N GLY A 50 -11.86 -14.18 2.60
CA GLY A 50 -11.33 -15.35 3.28
C GLY A 50 -9.80 -15.39 3.38
N ALA A 51 -9.11 -14.27 3.15
CA ALA A 51 -7.66 -14.20 3.24
C ALA A 51 -7.17 -14.29 4.70
N GLU A 52 -6.01 -14.93 4.90
CA GLU A 52 -5.25 -14.80 6.14
C GLU A 52 -4.66 -13.39 6.23
N VAL A 53 -4.91 -12.71 7.35
CA VAL A 53 -4.38 -11.36 7.62
C VAL A 53 -3.32 -11.43 8.72
N VAL A 54 -2.08 -11.12 8.35
CA VAL A 54 -0.95 -11.00 9.26
C VAL A 54 -0.78 -9.54 9.66
N LYS A 55 -1.06 -9.25 10.93
CA LYS A 55 -0.89 -7.93 11.53
C LYS A 55 0.46 -7.83 12.22
N VAL A 56 1.29 -6.88 11.81
CA VAL A 56 2.62 -6.64 12.39
C VAL A 56 2.57 -5.34 13.19
N PRO A 57 2.83 -5.37 14.51
CA PRO A 57 2.86 -4.15 15.31
C PRO A 57 3.83 -3.12 14.72
N LEU A 58 3.41 -1.85 14.70
CA LEU A 58 4.30 -0.75 14.34
C LEU A 58 5.49 -0.66 15.31
N THR A 59 6.56 0.01 14.87
CA THR A 59 7.73 0.28 15.72
C THR A 59 7.38 1.25 16.86
N GLY A 60 8.31 1.47 17.79
CA GLY A 60 8.13 2.45 18.87
C GLY A 60 7.96 3.91 18.39
N THR A 61 8.29 4.20 17.13
CA THR A 61 8.06 5.50 16.46
C THR A 61 6.81 5.51 15.58
N PHE A 62 5.99 4.47 15.67
CA PHE A 62 4.84 4.22 14.80
C PHE A 62 5.18 4.06 13.30
N SER A 63 6.43 3.80 12.94
CA SER A 63 6.78 3.43 11.57
C SER A 63 6.40 1.97 11.30
N HIS A 64 6.21 1.60 10.03
CA HIS A 64 6.00 0.20 9.67
C HIS A 64 7.26 -0.62 9.95
N ASP A 65 7.14 -1.76 10.62
CA ASP A 65 8.24 -2.72 10.79
C ASP A 65 8.39 -3.56 9.51
N LEU A 66 8.94 -2.93 8.47
CA LEU A 66 9.04 -3.51 7.12
C LEU A 66 9.78 -4.85 7.08
N PRO A 67 10.88 -5.08 7.83
CA PRO A 67 11.50 -6.40 7.90
C PRO A 67 10.57 -7.48 8.44
N LYS A 68 9.82 -7.21 9.52
CA LYS A 68 8.85 -8.19 10.05
C LYS A 68 7.65 -8.38 9.11
N MET A 69 7.20 -7.32 8.45
CA MET A 69 6.15 -7.42 7.43
C MET A 69 6.60 -8.30 6.24
N ALA A 70 7.83 -8.13 5.75
CA ALA A 70 8.37 -9.00 4.71
C ALA A 70 8.43 -10.47 5.14
N ALA A 71 8.83 -10.74 6.39
CA ALA A 71 8.91 -12.09 6.93
C ALA A 71 7.54 -12.77 7.14
N GLY A 72 6.47 -11.98 7.30
CA GLY A 72 5.10 -12.48 7.42
C GLY A 72 4.43 -12.80 6.08
N ALA A 73 5.02 -12.41 4.95
CA ALA A 73 4.44 -12.60 3.64
C ALA A 73 4.67 -14.03 3.12
N LYS A 74 3.61 -14.66 2.62
CA LYS A 74 3.64 -15.98 1.98
C LYS A 74 2.94 -15.90 0.63
N GLU A 75 3.59 -15.26 -0.33
CA GLU A 75 2.94 -14.80 -1.57
C GLU A 75 1.76 -13.84 -1.24
N GLY A 76 1.15 -13.21 -2.23
CA GLY A 76 0.03 -12.29 -1.99
C GLY A 76 0.43 -10.82 -1.85
N LEU A 77 0.00 -10.14 -0.79
CA LEU A 77 0.01 -8.67 -0.72
C LEU A 77 0.56 -8.12 0.61
N ILE A 78 1.56 -7.24 0.54
CA ILE A 78 1.98 -6.40 1.66
C ILE A 78 1.42 -4.99 1.45
N TYR A 79 0.70 -4.47 2.43
CA TYR A 79 0.14 -3.12 2.40
C TYR A 79 0.90 -2.18 3.34
N VAL A 80 1.38 -1.07 2.77
CA VAL A 80 2.13 -0.02 3.47
C VAL A 80 1.41 1.31 3.29
N CYS A 81 0.77 1.82 4.33
CA CYS A 81 0.17 3.16 4.32
C CYS A 81 1.21 4.19 4.75
N ASN A 82 1.61 5.13 3.87
CA ASN A 82 2.67 6.09 4.17
C ASN A 82 2.42 7.47 3.51
N PRO A 83 2.13 8.53 4.31
CA PRO A 83 1.99 8.55 5.77
C PRO A 83 0.87 7.64 6.29
N ASN A 84 1.09 7.02 7.45
CA ASN A 84 0.15 6.02 7.99
C ASN A 84 -1.11 6.69 8.56
N ASN A 85 -2.25 6.02 8.39
CA ASN A 85 -3.50 6.33 9.08
C ASN A 85 -3.77 5.17 10.06
N PRO A 86 -3.96 5.39 11.38
CA PRO A 86 -4.30 6.66 12.04
C PRO A 86 -3.15 7.44 12.67
N THR A 87 -1.93 6.92 12.66
CA THR A 87 -0.83 7.48 13.46
C THR A 87 -0.21 8.76 12.88
N ALA A 88 -0.50 9.08 11.62
CA ALA A 88 0.13 10.16 10.83
C ALA A 88 1.66 10.05 10.68
N SER A 89 2.25 8.95 11.16
CA SER A 89 3.69 8.70 11.11
C SER A 89 4.17 8.38 9.71
N ILE A 90 5.44 8.67 9.47
CA ILE A 90 6.14 8.31 8.23
C ILE A 90 7.03 7.10 8.50
N THR A 91 7.06 6.18 7.55
CA THR A 91 8.14 5.19 7.44
C THR A 91 9.24 5.77 6.55
N PRO A 92 10.51 5.85 7.02
CA PRO A 92 11.56 6.57 6.31
C PRO A 92 11.78 6.08 4.87
N LYS A 93 11.97 7.01 3.95
CA LYS A 93 12.10 6.75 2.50
C LYS A 93 13.17 5.72 2.15
N ASN A 94 14.29 5.71 2.89
CA ASN A 94 15.38 4.76 2.66
C ASN A 94 14.95 3.34 3.05
N GLU A 95 14.23 3.19 4.16
CA GLU A 95 13.70 1.89 4.60
C GLU A 95 12.65 1.37 3.62
N VAL A 96 11.74 2.23 3.15
CA VAL A 96 10.72 1.85 2.16
C VAL A 96 11.37 1.44 0.83
N ARG A 97 12.36 2.20 0.34
CA ARG A 97 13.09 1.87 -0.90
C ARG A 97 13.82 0.53 -0.78
N ASP A 98 14.53 0.33 0.34
CA ASP A 98 15.24 -0.91 0.61
C ASP A 98 14.28 -2.10 0.67
N PHE A 99 13.14 -1.93 1.34
CA PHE A 99 12.09 -2.94 1.45
C PHE A 99 11.52 -3.31 0.07
N ILE A 100 11.19 -2.32 -0.77
CA ILE A 100 10.70 -2.55 -2.14
C ILE A 100 11.75 -3.29 -2.97
N THR A 101 13.03 -2.96 -2.80
CA THR A 101 14.13 -3.58 -3.54
C THR A 101 14.38 -5.03 -3.11
N LYS A 102 14.25 -5.34 -1.82
CA LYS A 102 14.54 -6.66 -1.24
C LYS A 102 13.35 -7.62 -1.28
N THR A 103 12.13 -7.10 -1.35
CA THR A 103 10.92 -7.93 -1.39
C THR A 103 10.87 -8.75 -2.69
N PRO A 104 10.73 -10.09 -2.60
CA PRO A 104 10.68 -10.94 -3.78
C PRO A 104 9.55 -10.59 -4.74
N ARG A 105 9.78 -10.74 -6.05
CA ARG A 105 8.83 -10.31 -7.11
C ARG A 105 7.48 -11.04 -7.09
N GLN A 106 7.40 -12.20 -6.46
CA GLN A 106 6.15 -12.95 -6.28
C GLN A 106 5.23 -12.37 -5.21
N THR A 107 5.72 -11.45 -4.39
CA THR A 107 4.94 -10.77 -3.35
C THR A 107 4.64 -9.35 -3.82
N MET A 108 3.35 -9.04 -3.94
CA MET A 108 2.90 -7.70 -4.32
C MET A 108 3.05 -6.74 -3.15
N ILE A 109 3.36 -5.49 -3.46
CA ILE A 109 3.47 -4.39 -2.52
C ILE A 109 2.49 -3.32 -2.96
N LEU A 110 1.56 -2.96 -2.08
CA LEU A 110 0.71 -1.79 -2.24
C LEU A 110 1.13 -0.71 -1.27
N VAL A 111 1.62 0.41 -1.79
CA VAL A 111 1.90 1.62 -1.01
C VAL A 111 0.74 2.59 -1.15
N ASP A 112 0.02 2.86 -0.06
CA ASP A 112 -1.05 3.86 -0.03
C ASP A 112 -0.48 5.23 0.37
N GLU A 113 -0.47 6.12 -0.61
CA GLU A 113 0.02 7.49 -0.52
C GLU A 113 -1.14 8.49 -0.37
N ALA A 114 -2.29 8.11 0.19
CA ALA A 114 -3.46 9.00 0.29
C ALA A 114 -3.17 10.37 0.91
N TYR A 115 -2.17 10.45 1.81
CA TYR A 115 -1.78 11.66 2.52
C TYR A 115 -0.43 12.25 2.06
N PHE A 116 0.15 11.79 0.94
CA PHE A 116 1.50 12.20 0.54
C PHE A 116 1.72 13.71 0.43
N HIS A 117 0.69 14.46 0.02
CA HIS A 117 0.78 15.92 -0.13
C HIS A 117 0.96 16.66 1.21
N TYR A 118 0.62 16.03 2.32
CA TYR A 118 0.80 16.59 3.66
C TYR A 118 2.15 16.24 4.28
N ALA A 119 2.94 15.36 3.64
CA ALA A 119 4.23 14.97 4.16
C ALA A 119 5.26 16.09 3.94
N ASP A 120 5.55 16.83 5.00
CA ASP A 120 6.61 17.84 5.06
C ASP A 120 7.76 17.34 5.93
N SER A 121 8.46 16.31 5.42
CA SER A 121 9.59 15.70 6.09
C SER A 121 10.68 15.36 5.08
N PRO A 122 11.96 15.63 5.37
CA PRO A 122 13.07 15.20 4.52
C PRO A 122 13.19 13.68 4.39
N ASP A 123 12.58 12.94 5.32
CA ASP A 123 12.59 11.48 5.37
C ASP A 123 11.42 10.85 4.59
N TYR A 124 10.57 11.65 3.94
CA TYR A 124 9.53 11.17 3.06
C TYR A 124 9.90 11.37 1.59
N GLU A 125 9.53 10.41 0.76
CA GLU A 125 9.57 10.53 -0.68
C GLU A 125 8.52 9.59 -1.26
N SER A 126 7.83 10.04 -2.31
CA SER A 126 6.90 9.16 -3.01
C SER A 126 7.66 8.03 -3.72
N VAL A 127 7.09 6.83 -3.69
CA VAL A 127 7.68 5.64 -4.33
C VAL A 127 7.22 5.44 -5.78
N ILE A 128 6.37 6.31 -6.32
CA ILE A 128 5.95 6.27 -7.73
C ILE A 128 7.12 6.15 -8.72
N PRO A 129 8.25 6.88 -8.57
CA PRO A 129 9.39 6.74 -9.48
C PRO A 129 9.94 5.30 -9.56
N LEU A 130 9.79 4.51 -8.50
CA LEU A 130 10.26 3.12 -8.42
C LEU A 130 9.37 2.14 -9.19
N VAL A 131 8.13 2.49 -9.54
CA VAL A 131 7.19 1.58 -10.20
C VAL A 131 7.74 1.01 -11.52
N THR A 132 8.60 1.76 -12.23
CA THR A 132 9.16 1.31 -13.51
C THR A 132 10.13 0.13 -13.35
N ASP A 133 10.82 0.04 -12.22
CA ASP A 133 11.86 -0.96 -11.97
C ASP A 133 11.37 -2.16 -11.13
N HIS A 134 10.19 -2.01 -10.51
CA HIS A 134 9.62 -2.96 -9.56
C HIS A 134 8.21 -3.40 -10.00
N PRO A 135 8.07 -4.51 -10.79
CA PRO A 135 6.78 -4.97 -11.32
C PRO A 135 5.76 -5.34 -10.25
N ASN A 136 6.23 -5.67 -9.05
CA ASN A 136 5.40 -6.02 -7.92
C ASN A 136 4.97 -4.81 -7.07
N LEU A 137 5.29 -3.58 -7.48
CA LEU A 137 4.92 -2.36 -6.77
C LEU A 137 3.68 -1.70 -7.38
N ILE A 138 2.70 -1.42 -6.52
CA ILE A 138 1.51 -0.64 -6.81
C ILE A 138 1.49 0.54 -5.84
N VAL A 139 1.22 1.74 -6.35
CA VAL A 139 1.06 2.95 -5.50
C VAL A 139 -0.33 3.50 -5.68
N SER A 140 -1.11 3.62 -4.60
CA SER A 140 -2.45 4.21 -4.66
C SER A 140 -2.46 5.66 -4.16
N ARG A 141 -3.31 6.47 -4.78
CA ARG A 141 -3.55 7.87 -4.43
C ARG A 141 -5.03 8.21 -4.58
N THR A 142 -5.43 9.32 -3.96
CA THR A 142 -6.82 9.75 -3.92
C THR A 142 -6.96 11.25 -4.11
N PHE A 143 -8.08 11.66 -4.71
CA PHE A 143 -8.51 13.05 -4.76
C PHE A 143 -9.33 13.44 -3.51
N SER A 144 -9.58 12.52 -2.57
CA SER A 144 -10.45 12.78 -1.42
C SER A 144 -9.83 13.62 -0.31
N LYS A 145 -8.50 13.73 -0.23
CA LYS A 145 -7.79 14.36 0.90
C LYS A 145 -7.44 15.82 0.60
N ILE A 146 -6.21 16.11 0.22
CA ILE A 146 -5.73 17.49 -0.03
C ILE A 146 -6.61 18.27 -1.02
N TYR A 147 -7.20 17.58 -2.00
CA TYR A 147 -8.02 18.21 -3.03
C TYR A 147 -9.46 18.48 -2.58
N GLY A 148 -9.89 17.99 -1.41
CA GLY A 148 -11.25 18.20 -0.90
C GLY A 148 -12.36 17.52 -1.72
N MET A 149 -12.02 16.61 -2.64
CA MET A 149 -12.98 16.00 -3.57
C MET A 149 -13.47 14.61 -3.12
N ALA A 150 -13.71 14.43 -1.82
CA ALA A 150 -14.14 13.14 -1.28
C ALA A 150 -15.45 12.64 -1.92
N GLY A 151 -16.39 13.55 -2.18
CA GLY A 151 -17.67 13.24 -2.82
C GLY A 151 -17.60 12.97 -4.33
N LEU A 152 -16.51 13.34 -5.01
CA LEU A 152 -16.33 13.04 -6.44
C LEU A 152 -16.02 11.56 -6.70
N ARG A 153 -15.54 10.87 -5.66
CA ARG A 153 -15.16 9.46 -5.73
C ARG A 153 -14.12 9.19 -6.83
N CYS A 154 -13.03 9.94 -6.81
CA CYS A 154 -11.93 9.74 -7.75
C CYS A 154 -10.63 9.38 -7.02
N GLY A 155 -9.97 8.32 -7.48
CA GLY A 155 -8.65 7.89 -7.06
C GLY A 155 -7.94 7.17 -8.20
N TYR A 156 -6.68 6.86 -8.02
CA TYR A 156 -5.89 6.16 -9.02
C TYR A 156 -4.78 5.34 -8.38
N CYS A 157 -4.32 4.32 -9.09
CA CYS A 157 -3.03 3.70 -8.80
C CYS A 157 -2.07 3.82 -9.97
N VAL A 158 -0.79 3.72 -9.63
CA VAL A 158 0.31 3.60 -10.57
C VAL A 158 0.97 2.23 -10.37
N ALA A 159 1.06 1.44 -11.43
CA ALA A 159 1.67 0.11 -11.43
C ALA A 159 2.36 -0.16 -12.77
N GLN A 160 3.20 -1.20 -12.84
CA GLN A 160 3.70 -1.68 -14.13
C GLN A 160 2.59 -2.39 -14.91
N ARG A 161 2.71 -2.38 -16.25
CA ARG A 161 1.81 -3.08 -17.17
C ARG A 161 1.98 -4.60 -17.09
#